data_AF-A0A6P8QTA7-F1
#
_entry.id   AF-A0A6P8QTA7-F1
#
_cell.length_a   1.000
_cell.length_b   1.000
_cell.length_c   1.000
_cell.angle_alpha   90.00
_cell.angle_beta   90.00
_cell.angle_gamma   90.00
#
_symmetry.space_group_name_H-M   'P 1'
#
loop_
_entity.id
_entity.type
_entity.pdbx_description
1 polymer ?
#
loop_
_entity_poly.entity_id
_entity_poly.type
_entity_poly.pdbx_seq_one_letter_code
_entity_poly.pdbx_strand_id
1 'polypeptide(L)'
;MKPAAKDCHRITTLLFIAHAATAMVIPNATLLEGLLEKYLDEDGEWWHAKQRGKRAISASDMQTIVDLHNKLRSEVYPPASNMEYMTWDTDLERSAEAWAETCLWEHGPAHLLPSIGQNLGAHWGRYRPPTFHVQAWYDEVRDYTFPYPQECNPHCPYRCSGPVCTHYTQVVWATSSKIGCAVNLCHNMNVWGQIWPKAIYLVCNYSPKGNWWGHAPYKHGRPCSACPPSFGGGCRKNLCYKEGSEKHYPPQEPEEETNEIERHRSKPHDAASQSRSRTHSPTSSTRTDNKNEVISREQMSQIVRCEVRLRDQCKGTTCNRYECPAGCVDSKAKVIGSVHYEMQSSICRAAIHYGVLDNNGGWVDVTRQGRKHYFIKSYRNGIQSIGKYRSANSFTVAKVSFQAVTCETTVEQLCPFQKPASHCPRVYCPGNCMQANSHYARVIGSRVYSDLSSICRAAVHAGVLRNQQGGYIDVMPVDKKKQYIGSFQNGIFSESLQNPPGSKAFRVFSVL
;
A
#
# COMPACT_ATOMS: atom_id res chain seq x y z
N MET A 1 60.80 66.79 27.91
CA MET A 1 60.95 66.04 29.18
C MET A 1 59.74 65.13 29.35
N LYS A 2 59.96 63.87 29.71
CA LYS A 2 58.95 62.83 30.06
C LYS A 2 58.12 63.28 31.29
N PRO A 3 56.93 62.69 31.57
CA PRO A 3 56.80 61.35 32.23
C PRO A 3 55.66 60.50 31.60
N ALA A 4 55.57 59.16 31.60
CA ALA A 4 55.96 58.06 32.48
C ALA A 4 55.17 57.92 33.80
N ALA A 5 54.15 57.04 33.75
CA ALA A 5 53.90 55.90 34.64
C ALA A 5 52.89 56.00 35.81
N LYS A 6 51.93 55.02 35.77
CA LYS A 6 51.35 54.19 36.87
C LYS A 6 50.43 54.87 37.89
N ASP A 7 49.42 54.24 38.48
CA ASP A 7 48.61 53.03 38.24
C ASP A 7 47.41 53.12 39.21
N CYS A 8 46.27 52.57 38.81
CA CYS A 8 45.30 51.83 39.61
C CYS A 8 44.66 52.45 40.90
N HIS A 9 43.38 52.84 40.82
CA HIS A 9 42.33 52.26 41.68
C HIS A 9 40.93 52.47 41.08
N ARG A 10 40.16 51.38 41.04
CA ARG A 10 38.80 51.28 40.48
C ARG A 10 37.79 51.93 41.43
N ILE A 11 36.95 52.83 40.90
CA ILE A 11 35.68 53.23 41.52
C ILE A 11 34.57 52.83 40.55
N THR A 12 33.76 51.85 40.94
CA THR A 12 32.58 51.38 40.21
C THR A 12 31.40 52.25 40.63
N THR A 13 30.86 53.06 39.70
CA THR A 13 29.67 53.88 39.94
C THR A 13 28.41 53.04 39.74
N LEU A 14 27.65 52.83 40.81
CA LEU A 14 26.30 52.24 40.80
C LEU A 14 25.29 53.33 40.42
N LEU A 15 24.62 53.18 39.28
CA LEU A 15 23.43 53.95 38.92
C LEU A 15 22.21 53.01 38.95
N PHE A 16 21.33 53.25 39.92
CA PHE A 16 19.98 52.67 39.99
C PHE A 16 19.05 53.42 39.04
N ILE A 17 18.46 52.72 38.07
CA ILE A 17 17.17 53.10 37.49
C ILE A 17 16.28 51.86 37.48
N ALA A 18 15.22 51.92 38.30
CA ALA A 18 14.21 50.90 38.45
C ALA A 18 13.46 50.67 37.13
N HIS A 19 13.28 49.40 36.75
CA HIS A 19 12.43 49.03 35.62
C HIS A 19 10.96 49.16 36.03
N ALA A 20 10.25 50.12 35.44
CA ALA A 20 8.80 50.09 35.38
C ALA A 20 8.37 49.04 34.35
N ALA A 21 8.08 47.82 34.82
CA ALA A 21 7.33 46.86 34.04
C ALA A 21 5.84 47.20 34.17
N THR A 22 5.26 47.77 33.12
CA THR A 22 3.80 47.83 32.97
C THR A 22 3.28 46.39 32.93
N ALA A 23 2.64 45.96 34.02
CA ALA A 23 1.80 44.77 34.01
C ALA A 23 0.62 45.04 33.06
N MET A 24 0.66 44.46 31.86
CA MET A 24 -0.58 44.24 31.11
C MET A 24 -1.34 43.14 31.83
N VAL A 25 -2.25 43.57 32.72
CA VAL A 25 -3.35 42.73 33.19
C VAL A 25 -4.16 42.35 31.95
N ILE A 26 -4.20 41.06 31.61
CA ILE A 26 -5.17 40.56 30.63
C ILE A 26 -6.50 40.44 31.39
N PRO A 27 -7.53 41.26 31.07
CA PRO A 27 -8.85 41.01 31.60
C PRO A 27 -9.47 39.85 30.80
N ASN A 28 -10.26 39.04 31.48
CA ASN A 28 -11.02 37.88 30.99
C ASN A 28 -10.25 36.55 30.91
N ALA A 29 -9.86 36.06 32.08
CA ALA A 29 -9.65 34.63 32.32
C ALA A 29 -10.91 33.78 31.98
N THR A 30 -12.10 34.38 31.98
CA THR A 30 -13.37 33.69 31.70
C THR A 30 -13.55 33.25 30.25
N LEU A 31 -12.93 33.94 29.28
CA LEU A 31 -12.99 33.52 27.86
C LEU A 31 -12.08 32.30 27.60
N LEU A 32 -10.96 32.22 28.32
CA LEU A 32 -10.04 31.10 28.24
C LEU A 32 -10.61 29.88 28.97
N GLU A 33 -11.24 30.07 30.13
CA GLU A 33 -11.95 29.01 30.84
C GLU A 33 -13.15 28.49 30.04
N GLY A 34 -13.96 29.36 29.44
CA GLY A 34 -15.07 28.93 28.56
C GLY A 34 -14.61 28.27 27.25
N LEU A 35 -13.41 28.58 26.76
CA LEU A 35 -12.79 27.86 25.64
C LEU A 35 -12.23 26.50 26.06
N LEU A 36 -11.77 26.36 27.30
CA LEU A 36 -11.20 25.13 27.86
C LEU A 36 -12.28 24.16 28.34
N GLU A 37 -13.43 24.66 28.80
CA GLU A 37 -14.58 23.86 29.23
C GLU A 37 -15.19 23.06 28.07
N LYS A 38 -15.03 23.57 26.84
CA LYS A 38 -15.36 22.84 25.60
C LYS A 38 -14.46 21.63 25.31
N TYR A 39 -13.43 21.43 26.13
CA TYR A 39 -12.48 20.33 26.09
C TYR A 39 -12.46 19.57 27.43
N LEU A 40 -13.54 19.54 28.21
CA LEU A 40 -13.68 18.60 29.33
C LEU A 40 -14.76 17.57 28.94
N ASP A 41 -14.48 16.28 29.11
CA ASP A 41 -15.52 15.23 29.00
C ASP A 41 -16.39 15.24 30.27
N GLU A 42 -17.61 14.68 30.19
CA GLU A 42 -18.68 14.80 31.21
C GLU A 42 -18.30 14.35 32.64
N ASP A 43 -17.18 13.63 32.78
CA ASP A 43 -16.71 13.08 34.06
C ASP A 43 -15.69 13.99 34.78
N GLY A 44 -15.31 15.13 34.21
CA GLY A 44 -14.49 16.15 34.87
C GLY A 44 -13.00 15.83 35.03
N GLU A 45 -12.46 14.82 34.33
CA GLU A 45 -11.02 14.52 34.31
C GLU A 45 -10.26 15.25 33.19
N TRP A 46 -9.01 15.67 33.49
CA TRP A 46 -8.09 16.28 32.53
C TRP A 46 -7.56 15.22 31.56
N TRP A 47 -7.72 15.41 30.24
CA TRP A 47 -7.31 14.44 29.21
C TRP A 47 -6.02 13.68 29.53
N HIS A 48 -6.15 12.42 29.95
CA HIS A 48 -5.06 11.47 29.83
C HIS A 48 -4.75 11.30 28.34
N ALA A 49 -3.53 11.67 27.95
CA ALA A 49 -3.13 11.87 26.56
C ALA A 49 -3.34 10.62 25.68
N LYS A 50 -4.45 10.58 24.93
CA LYS A 50 -4.53 9.85 23.66
C LYS A 50 -3.39 10.33 22.76
N GLN A 51 -2.68 9.42 22.11
CA GLN A 51 -1.48 9.74 21.32
C GLN A 51 -1.71 10.92 20.33
N ARG A 52 -1.13 12.08 20.66
CA ARG A 52 -1.29 13.37 19.97
C ARG A 52 -0.51 13.43 18.64
N GLY A 53 -0.95 12.68 17.64
CA GLY A 53 -0.40 12.75 16.26
C GLY A 53 -1.43 12.90 15.14
N LYS A 54 -2.71 12.59 15.38
CA LYS A 54 -3.71 12.50 14.31
C LYS A 54 -4.46 13.82 14.09
N ARG A 55 -4.40 14.36 12.87
CA ARG A 55 -5.24 15.47 12.41
C ARG A 55 -6.12 14.98 11.25
N ALA A 56 -7.36 14.62 11.52
CA ALA A 56 -8.31 14.17 10.49
C ALA A 56 -8.85 15.33 9.65
N ILE A 57 -9.26 15.05 8.40
CA ILE A 57 -10.03 15.99 7.57
C ILE A 57 -11.46 16.04 8.13
N SER A 58 -11.98 17.24 8.38
CA SER A 58 -13.38 17.40 8.84
C SER A 58 -14.37 17.19 7.69
N ALA A 59 -15.63 16.87 7.98
CA ALA A 59 -16.68 16.77 6.95
C ALA A 59 -16.84 18.09 6.14
N SER A 60 -16.61 19.24 6.78
CA SER A 60 -16.58 20.54 6.11
C SER A 60 -15.38 20.66 5.16
N ASP A 61 -14.17 20.28 5.61
CA ASP A 61 -12.98 20.27 4.76
C ASP A 61 -13.14 19.33 3.56
N MET A 62 -13.71 18.14 3.76
CA MET A 62 -14.05 17.18 2.70
C MET A 62 -14.87 17.84 1.60
N GLN A 63 -15.96 18.51 1.98
CA GLN A 63 -16.86 19.18 1.04
C GLN A 63 -16.14 20.30 0.28
N THR A 64 -15.38 21.14 1.00
CA THR A 64 -14.62 22.24 0.36
C THR A 64 -13.54 21.75 -0.62
N ILE A 65 -12.91 20.60 -0.37
CA ILE A 65 -11.96 19.97 -1.29
C ILE A 65 -12.68 19.56 -2.58
N VAL A 66 -13.79 18.84 -2.49
CA VAL A 66 -14.56 18.38 -3.66
C VAL A 66 -15.11 19.57 -4.45
N ASP A 67 -15.66 20.56 -3.77
CA ASP A 67 -16.22 21.76 -4.40
C ASP A 67 -15.15 22.56 -5.14
N LEU A 68 -13.96 22.72 -4.53
CA LEU A 68 -12.84 23.39 -5.18
C LEU A 68 -12.35 22.62 -6.40
N HIS A 69 -12.21 21.29 -6.33
CA HIS A 69 -11.85 20.47 -7.49
C HIS A 69 -12.86 20.65 -8.63
N ASN A 70 -14.15 20.53 -8.35
CA ASN A 70 -15.19 20.68 -9.36
C ASN A 70 -15.25 22.10 -9.94
N LYS A 71 -15.07 23.14 -9.11
CA LYS A 71 -14.97 24.52 -9.60
C LYS A 71 -13.81 24.68 -10.58
N LEU A 72 -12.61 24.26 -10.19
CA LEU A 72 -11.42 24.37 -11.04
C LEU A 72 -11.55 23.56 -12.34
N ARG A 73 -12.15 22.36 -12.28
CA ARG A 73 -12.45 21.53 -13.45
C ARG A 73 -13.45 22.17 -14.41
N SER A 74 -14.39 22.97 -13.91
CA SER A 74 -15.39 23.67 -14.71
C SER A 74 -14.88 24.91 -15.44
N GLU A 75 -13.72 25.43 -15.01
CA GLU A 75 -13.14 26.72 -15.44
C GLU A 75 -11.85 26.52 -16.26
N VAL A 76 -11.54 25.28 -16.69
CA VAL A 76 -10.32 24.99 -17.45
C VAL A 76 -10.31 25.67 -18.83
N TYR A 77 -9.13 26.10 -19.25
CA TYR A 77 -8.86 26.56 -20.61
C TYR A 77 -7.72 25.75 -21.24
N PRO A 78 -7.87 25.24 -22.48
CA PRO A 78 -9.07 25.33 -23.33
C PRO A 78 -10.27 24.51 -22.78
N PRO A 79 -11.51 24.75 -23.23
CA PRO A 79 -12.69 24.11 -22.64
C PRO A 79 -12.71 22.60 -22.86
N ALA A 80 -13.21 21.87 -21.87
CA ALA A 80 -13.24 20.41 -21.84
C ALA A 80 -14.64 19.86 -22.20
N SER A 81 -14.70 19.00 -23.22
CA SER A 81 -15.95 18.39 -23.69
C SER A 81 -16.42 17.19 -22.85
N ASN A 82 -15.53 16.55 -22.09
CA ASN A 82 -15.79 15.28 -21.39
C ASN A 82 -15.42 15.30 -19.90
N MET A 83 -15.37 16.47 -19.27
CA MET A 83 -14.93 16.62 -17.88
C MET A 83 -15.98 16.01 -16.91
N GLU A 84 -15.64 14.93 -16.21
CA GLU A 84 -16.57 14.27 -15.29
C GLU A 84 -16.68 15.01 -13.95
N TYR A 85 -17.89 15.02 -13.37
CA TYR A 85 -18.11 15.54 -12.03
C TYR A 85 -17.43 14.63 -10.99
N MET A 86 -16.66 15.24 -10.08
CA MET A 86 -15.91 14.54 -9.03
C MET A 86 -16.72 14.43 -7.74
N THR A 87 -16.65 13.28 -7.08
CA THR A 87 -17.33 13.01 -5.80
C THR A 87 -16.35 12.41 -4.79
N TRP A 88 -16.64 12.55 -3.50
CA TRP A 88 -15.81 11.95 -2.46
C TRP A 88 -15.93 10.42 -2.46
N ASP A 89 -14.84 9.76 -2.09
CA ASP A 89 -14.74 8.31 -1.94
C ASP A 89 -13.99 7.98 -0.65
N THR A 90 -14.70 7.33 0.28
CA THR A 90 -14.20 7.00 1.61
C THR A 90 -13.10 5.94 1.59
N ASP A 91 -13.05 5.09 0.57
CA ASP A 91 -11.97 4.10 0.43
C ASP A 91 -10.68 4.76 -0.05
N LEU A 92 -10.79 5.75 -0.95
CA LEU A 92 -9.66 6.59 -1.35
C LEU A 92 -9.12 7.44 -0.19
N GLU A 93 -10.01 7.99 0.65
CA GLU A 93 -9.68 8.72 1.88
C GLU A 93 -8.92 7.82 2.86
N ARG A 94 -9.45 6.63 3.18
CA ARG A 94 -8.79 5.68 4.07
C ARG A 94 -7.41 5.29 3.56
N SER A 95 -7.28 5.11 2.25
CA SER A 95 -5.97 4.86 1.64
C SER A 95 -5.04 6.08 1.70
N ALA A 96 -5.56 7.30 1.62
CA ALA A 96 -4.78 8.53 1.74
C ALA A 96 -4.31 8.72 3.18
N GLU A 97 -5.16 8.41 4.17
CA GLU A 97 -4.86 8.48 5.59
C GLU A 97 -3.71 7.54 5.94
N ALA A 98 -3.83 6.27 5.55
CA ALA A 98 -2.78 5.28 5.76
C ALA A 98 -1.42 5.69 5.15
N TRP A 99 -1.44 6.48 4.08
CA TRP A 99 -0.21 6.99 3.46
C TRP A 99 0.31 8.26 4.16
N ALA A 100 -0.57 9.19 4.52
CA ALA A 100 -0.21 10.41 5.24
C ALA A 100 0.42 10.10 6.61
N GLU A 101 -0.04 9.04 7.28
CA GLU A 101 0.52 8.53 8.54
C GLU A 101 2.00 8.10 8.44
N THR A 102 2.47 7.73 7.23
CA THR A 102 3.87 7.32 7.05
C THR A 102 4.86 8.47 7.20
N CYS A 103 4.41 9.72 7.02
CA CYS A 103 5.28 10.91 7.00
C CYS A 103 6.46 10.80 6.02
N LEU A 104 6.25 10.07 4.92
CA LEU A 104 7.22 9.94 3.83
C LEU A 104 6.82 10.87 2.69
N TRP A 105 7.71 11.81 2.34
CA TRP A 105 7.53 12.70 1.17
C TRP A 105 7.81 11.94 -0.14
N GLU A 106 6.96 10.97 -0.44
CA GLU A 106 6.96 10.18 -1.67
C GLU A 106 5.55 9.67 -1.98
N HIS A 107 5.30 9.29 -3.23
CA HIS A 107 4.02 8.70 -3.61
C HIS A 107 3.89 7.26 -3.11
N GLY A 108 2.69 6.87 -2.70
CA GLY A 108 2.39 5.50 -2.34
C GLY A 108 0.99 5.28 -1.77
N PRO A 109 0.70 4.07 -1.26
CA PRO A 109 1.58 2.92 -1.29
C PRO A 109 1.75 2.40 -2.72
N ALA A 110 2.96 1.93 -3.05
CA ALA A 110 3.36 1.65 -4.44
C ALA A 110 2.46 0.62 -5.18
N HIS A 111 1.71 -0.21 -4.45
CA HIS A 111 0.77 -1.18 -5.02
C HIS A 111 -0.54 -0.54 -5.53
N LEU A 112 -0.93 0.63 -5.00
CA LEU A 112 -2.13 1.34 -5.43
C LEU A 112 -1.85 2.33 -6.56
N LEU A 113 -0.65 2.92 -6.62
CA LEU A 113 -0.27 3.92 -7.63
C LEU A 113 -0.47 3.51 -9.11
N PRO A 114 -0.51 2.23 -9.51
CA PRO A 114 -0.92 1.86 -10.87
C PRO A 114 -2.41 2.08 -11.15
N SER A 115 -3.25 2.00 -10.13
CA SER A 115 -4.72 2.02 -10.22
C SER A 115 -5.34 3.35 -9.80
N ILE A 116 -4.66 4.09 -8.90
CA ILE A 116 -5.09 5.41 -8.41
C ILE A 116 -4.12 6.51 -8.84
N GLY A 117 -4.66 7.69 -9.08
CA GLY A 117 -3.88 8.93 -9.11
C GLY A 117 -3.57 9.39 -7.70
N GLN A 118 -2.52 10.19 -7.52
CA GLN A 118 -2.19 10.75 -6.22
C GLN A 118 -1.49 12.09 -6.35
N ASN A 119 -1.96 13.09 -5.61
CA ASN A 119 -1.27 14.36 -5.39
C ASN A 119 -0.86 14.49 -3.92
N LEU A 120 0.30 15.09 -3.70
CA LEU A 120 0.92 15.27 -2.40
C LEU A 120 1.17 16.76 -2.15
N GLY A 121 0.92 17.20 -0.92
CA GLY A 121 1.14 18.59 -0.50
C GLY A 121 1.72 18.61 0.89
N ALA A 122 2.74 19.44 1.13
CA ALA A 122 3.30 19.61 2.46
C ALA A 122 3.56 21.07 2.74
N HIS A 123 3.37 21.46 3.99
CA HIS A 123 3.81 22.76 4.50
C HIS A 123 4.22 22.62 5.95
N TRP A 124 4.95 23.61 6.46
CA TRP A 124 5.34 23.72 7.85
C TRP A 124 5.21 25.18 8.29
N GLY A 125 5.12 25.42 9.59
CA GLY A 125 4.92 26.78 10.13
C GLY A 125 3.45 27.18 10.19
N ARG A 126 3.06 28.25 9.48
CA ARG A 126 1.70 28.81 9.56
C ARG A 126 0.64 27.83 9.08
N TYR A 127 -0.49 27.81 9.77
CA TYR A 127 -1.66 27.02 9.38
C TYR A 127 -2.11 27.35 7.95
N ARG A 128 -2.33 26.31 7.14
CA ARG A 128 -3.02 26.39 5.84
C ARG A 128 -4.16 25.36 5.79
N PRO A 129 -5.33 25.71 5.25
CA PRO A 129 -6.41 24.74 5.00
C PRO A 129 -6.00 23.77 3.88
N PRO A 130 -6.60 22.57 3.78
CA PRO A 130 -6.31 21.61 2.70
C PRO A 130 -6.47 22.20 1.29
N THR A 131 -7.45 23.10 1.11
CA THR A 131 -7.70 23.82 -0.14
C THR A 131 -6.52 24.66 -0.63
N PHE A 132 -5.61 25.07 0.25
CA PHE A 132 -4.36 25.75 -0.12
C PHE A 132 -3.50 24.88 -1.04
N HIS A 133 -3.35 23.58 -0.75
CA HIS A 133 -2.56 22.66 -1.58
C HIS A 133 -3.27 22.34 -2.89
N VAL A 134 -4.60 22.21 -2.88
CA VAL A 134 -5.40 22.01 -4.10
C VAL A 134 -5.21 23.18 -5.07
N GLN A 135 -5.25 24.42 -4.56
CA GLN A 135 -4.98 25.60 -5.37
C GLN A 135 -3.52 25.61 -5.87
N ALA A 136 -2.55 25.30 -5.01
CA ALA A 136 -1.14 25.23 -5.41
C ALA A 136 -0.87 24.18 -6.51
N TRP A 137 -1.54 23.03 -6.45
CA TRP A 137 -1.50 22.02 -7.53
C TRP A 137 -2.11 22.55 -8.82
N TYR A 138 -3.22 23.28 -8.75
CA TYR A 138 -3.85 23.86 -9.93
C TYR A 138 -3.01 24.98 -10.55
N ASP A 139 -2.34 25.79 -9.74
CA ASP A 139 -1.53 26.94 -10.18
C ASP A 139 -0.36 26.55 -11.08
N GLU A 140 0.03 25.26 -11.14
CA GLU A 140 0.97 24.72 -12.14
C GLU A 140 0.45 24.88 -13.58
N VAL A 141 -0.84 25.19 -13.78
CA VAL A 141 -1.43 25.55 -15.09
C VAL A 141 -0.65 26.67 -15.79
N ARG A 142 -0.04 27.59 -15.03
CA ARG A 142 0.78 28.69 -15.57
C ARG A 142 1.98 28.19 -16.38
N ASP A 143 2.44 26.98 -16.08
CA ASP A 143 3.63 26.35 -16.65
C ASP A 143 3.26 25.20 -17.61
N TYR A 144 1.98 24.86 -17.71
CA TYR A 144 1.49 23.76 -18.52
C TYR A 144 0.95 24.26 -19.86
N THR A 145 1.34 23.62 -20.96
CA THR A 145 0.75 23.89 -22.28
C THR A 145 -0.11 22.70 -22.70
N PHE A 146 -1.40 22.97 -22.98
CA PHE A 146 -2.35 21.94 -23.39
C PHE A 146 -2.02 21.38 -24.79
N PRO A 147 -1.90 20.05 -24.96
CA PRO A 147 -1.68 19.43 -26.26
C PRO A 147 -3.00 19.31 -27.03
N TYR A 148 -3.10 19.96 -28.19
CA TYR A 148 -4.30 19.85 -29.01
C TYR A 148 -4.33 18.52 -29.79
N PRO A 149 -5.52 18.02 -30.19
CA PRO A 149 -5.66 16.72 -30.86
C PRO A 149 -4.75 16.52 -32.08
N GLN A 150 -4.50 17.57 -32.87
CA GLN A 150 -3.61 17.54 -34.03
C GLN A 150 -2.13 17.28 -33.69
N GLU A 151 -1.71 17.53 -32.45
CA GLU A 151 -0.35 17.26 -31.98
C GLU A 151 -0.20 15.84 -31.41
N CYS A 152 -1.31 15.12 -31.20
CA CYS A 152 -1.31 13.80 -30.59
C CYS A 152 -1.19 12.69 -31.66
N ASN A 153 0.02 12.31 -32.05
CA ASN A 153 0.27 11.22 -33.00
C ASN A 153 1.59 10.46 -32.72
N PRO A 154 1.58 9.18 -32.29
CA PRO A 154 0.45 8.45 -31.69
C PRO A 154 0.20 8.83 -30.23
N HIS A 155 1.07 9.65 -29.63
CA HIS A 155 1.00 10.11 -28.25
C HIS A 155 0.99 11.65 -28.23
N CYS A 156 0.29 12.23 -27.26
CA CYS A 156 0.30 13.68 -27.01
C CYS A 156 1.65 14.12 -26.40
N PRO A 157 2.22 15.25 -26.83
CA PRO A 157 3.41 15.80 -26.21
C PRO A 157 3.10 16.30 -24.78
N TYR A 158 4.00 16.03 -23.85
CA TYR A 158 3.94 16.62 -22.52
C TYR A 158 4.82 17.87 -22.49
N ARG A 159 4.22 19.05 -22.30
CA ARG A 159 4.89 20.35 -22.28
C ARG A 159 4.68 21.03 -20.93
N CYS A 160 5.77 21.14 -20.17
CA CYS A 160 5.80 21.79 -18.86
C CYS A 160 7.06 22.66 -18.79
N SER A 161 6.91 23.97 -18.61
CA SER A 161 8.03 24.91 -18.44
C SER A 161 8.51 25.02 -16.99
N GLY A 162 7.66 24.62 -16.05
CA GLY A 162 7.91 24.64 -14.62
C GLY A 162 8.57 23.36 -14.10
N PRO A 163 8.90 23.32 -12.79
CA PRO A 163 9.52 22.15 -12.17
C PRO A 163 8.58 20.93 -12.15
N VAL A 164 7.25 21.16 -12.03
CA VAL A 164 6.21 20.14 -11.99
C VAL A 164 4.92 20.72 -12.59
N CYS A 165 4.21 19.93 -13.42
CA CYS A 165 2.85 20.23 -13.89
C CYS A 165 1.87 19.05 -13.70
N THR A 166 2.36 17.94 -13.13
CA THR A 166 1.58 16.70 -13.03
C THR A 166 0.51 16.77 -11.95
N HIS A 167 0.60 17.68 -10.97
CA HIS A 167 -0.46 17.84 -10.00
C HIS A 167 -1.65 18.54 -10.64
N TYR A 168 -1.41 19.59 -11.43
CA TYR A 168 -2.44 20.26 -12.24
C TYR A 168 -3.15 19.26 -13.13
N THR A 169 -2.42 18.51 -13.97
CA THR A 169 -3.06 17.58 -14.92
C THR A 169 -3.88 16.49 -14.24
N GLN A 170 -3.55 16.09 -13.00
CA GLN A 170 -4.36 15.16 -12.22
C GLN A 170 -5.64 15.83 -11.68
N VAL A 171 -5.57 17.07 -11.19
CA VAL A 171 -6.76 17.84 -10.74
C VAL A 171 -7.77 17.96 -11.88
N VAL A 172 -7.29 18.26 -13.09
CA VAL A 172 -8.13 18.44 -14.28
C VAL A 172 -8.26 17.19 -15.16
N TRP A 173 -7.97 16.00 -14.63
CA TRP A 173 -8.08 14.78 -15.43
C TRP A 173 -9.55 14.40 -15.63
N ALA A 174 -10.04 14.45 -16.88
CA ALA A 174 -11.46 14.32 -17.21
C ALA A 174 -12.11 13.08 -16.61
N THR A 175 -11.46 11.92 -16.70
CA THR A 175 -12.03 10.64 -16.27
C THR A 175 -11.88 10.35 -14.78
N SER A 176 -11.16 11.18 -14.01
CA SER A 176 -11.05 11.00 -12.56
C SER A 176 -12.30 11.56 -11.88
N SER A 177 -13.23 10.70 -11.50
CA SER A 177 -14.55 11.08 -10.96
C SER A 177 -14.69 10.83 -9.45
N LYS A 178 -13.68 10.24 -8.81
CA LYS A 178 -13.60 9.98 -7.37
C LYS A 178 -12.33 10.57 -6.77
N ILE A 179 -12.44 11.17 -5.58
CA ILE A 179 -11.33 11.67 -4.79
C ILE A 179 -11.50 11.31 -3.31
N GLY A 180 -10.41 11.01 -2.62
CA GLY A 180 -10.38 10.97 -1.16
C GLY A 180 -9.02 11.43 -0.65
N CYS A 181 -9.03 12.28 0.37
CA CYS A 181 -7.81 12.90 0.91
C CYS A 181 -7.67 12.68 2.40
N ALA A 182 -6.46 12.81 2.91
CA ALA A 182 -6.18 12.83 4.34
C ALA A 182 -5.01 13.76 4.68
N VAL A 183 -5.02 14.28 5.90
CA VAL A 183 -3.96 15.11 6.46
C VAL A 183 -3.28 14.36 7.61
N ASN A 184 -1.98 14.55 7.78
CA ASN A 184 -1.28 14.10 8.96
C ASN A 184 -0.24 15.13 9.44
N LEU A 185 -0.02 15.21 10.76
CA LEU A 185 1.03 16.03 11.36
C LEU A 185 2.29 15.17 11.55
N CYS A 186 3.34 15.51 10.81
CA CYS A 186 4.63 14.85 10.85
C CYS A 186 5.63 15.65 11.69
N HIS A 187 6.05 15.09 12.82
CA HIS A 187 6.97 15.79 13.74
C HIS A 187 8.30 16.17 13.07
N ASN A 188 8.87 15.26 12.28
CA ASN A 188 10.03 15.50 11.43
C ASN A 188 9.79 14.80 10.09
N MET A 189 9.73 15.56 9.00
CA MET A 189 9.56 15.01 7.65
C MET A 189 10.69 15.48 6.74
N ASN A 190 11.36 14.56 6.05
CA ASN A 190 12.38 14.92 5.07
C ASN A 190 11.70 15.27 3.73
N VAL A 191 11.67 16.56 3.40
CA VAL A 191 11.13 17.09 2.15
C VAL A 191 12.31 17.59 1.32
N TRP A 192 12.60 16.89 0.22
CA TRP A 192 13.71 17.20 -0.71
C TRP A 192 15.09 17.38 -0.06
N GLY A 193 15.40 16.59 0.97
CA GLY A 193 16.70 16.64 1.65
C GLY A 193 16.76 17.61 2.82
N GLN A 194 15.66 18.31 3.13
CA GLN A 194 15.53 19.18 4.29
C GLN A 194 14.53 18.60 5.29
N ILE A 195 14.90 18.60 6.58
CA ILE A 195 14.01 18.15 7.65
C ILE A 195 13.09 19.31 8.02
N TRP A 196 11.79 19.13 7.78
CA TRP A 196 10.74 20.08 8.15
C TRP A 196 10.12 19.65 9.49
N PRO A 197 10.28 20.44 10.56
CA PRO A 197 9.65 20.15 11.85
C PRO A 197 8.16 20.48 11.83
N LYS A 198 7.33 19.64 12.45
CA LYS A 198 5.86 19.78 12.53
C LYS A 198 5.24 20.04 11.15
N ALA A 199 5.67 19.29 10.14
CA ALA A 199 5.16 19.40 8.79
C ALA A 199 3.72 18.83 8.72
N ILE A 200 2.82 19.56 8.07
CA ILE A 200 1.49 19.07 7.73
C ILE A 200 1.55 18.46 6.34
N TYR A 201 1.24 17.17 6.25
CA TYR A 201 1.27 16.39 5.02
C TYR A 201 -0.15 16.07 4.55
N LEU A 202 -0.52 16.53 3.35
CA LEU A 202 -1.77 16.23 2.66
C LEU A 202 -1.52 15.22 1.55
N VAL A 203 -2.33 14.16 1.54
CA VAL A 203 -2.38 13.15 0.48
C VAL A 203 -3.79 13.17 -0.11
N CYS A 204 -3.91 13.26 -1.43
CA CYS A 204 -5.19 13.11 -2.14
C CYS A 204 -5.07 12.03 -3.20
N ASN A 205 -5.94 11.02 -3.15
CA ASN A 205 -6.02 9.92 -4.08
C ASN A 205 -7.19 10.12 -5.06
N TYR A 206 -7.00 9.74 -6.32
CA TYR A 206 -7.97 9.92 -7.40
C TYR A 206 -8.28 8.58 -8.08
N SER A 207 -9.54 8.35 -8.44
CA SER A 207 -9.94 7.19 -9.22
C SER A 207 -10.97 7.54 -10.29
N PRO A 208 -10.89 6.95 -11.48
CA PRO A 208 -9.71 6.29 -12.07
C PRO A 208 -8.45 7.17 -12.10
N LYS A 209 -7.28 6.52 -12.18
CA LYS A 209 -5.99 7.22 -12.29
C LYS A 209 -5.91 8.17 -13.50
N GLY A 210 -5.36 9.35 -13.27
CA GLY A 210 -4.97 10.29 -14.33
C GLY A 210 -3.49 10.21 -14.72
N ASN A 211 -3.01 11.21 -15.46
CA ASN A 211 -1.62 11.35 -15.90
C ASN A 211 -1.12 10.15 -16.72
N TRP A 212 -1.96 9.61 -17.60
CA TRP A 212 -1.55 8.58 -18.55
C TRP A 212 -0.53 9.14 -19.54
N TRP A 213 0.59 8.43 -19.70
CA TRP A 213 1.66 8.87 -20.58
C TRP A 213 1.18 8.93 -22.04
N GLY A 214 1.38 10.07 -22.69
CA GLY A 214 0.95 10.28 -24.07
C GLY A 214 -0.52 10.62 -24.24
N HIS A 215 -1.24 10.97 -23.17
CA HIS A 215 -2.64 11.41 -23.22
C HIS A 215 -2.80 12.83 -22.67
N ALA A 216 -3.70 13.60 -23.28
CA ALA A 216 -4.15 14.89 -22.76
C ALA A 216 -5.04 14.68 -21.51
N PRO A 217 -5.07 15.64 -20.56
CA PRO A 217 -5.88 15.52 -19.35
C PRO A 217 -7.39 15.48 -19.62
N TYR A 218 -7.83 16.10 -20.72
CA TYR A 218 -9.23 16.11 -21.15
C TYR A 218 -9.31 16.30 -22.67
N LYS A 219 -10.51 16.10 -23.25
CA LYS A 219 -10.78 16.35 -24.66
C LYS A 219 -11.20 17.80 -24.86
N HIS A 220 -10.42 18.55 -25.64
CA HIS A 220 -10.81 19.89 -26.06
C HIS A 220 -12.15 19.88 -26.83
N GLY A 221 -13.07 20.77 -26.46
CA GLY A 221 -14.33 20.96 -27.18
C GLY A 221 -15.37 21.72 -26.37
N ARG A 222 -16.59 21.83 -26.91
CA ARG A 222 -17.71 22.48 -26.20
C ARG A 222 -18.00 21.72 -24.90
N PRO A 223 -18.15 22.40 -23.75
CA PRO A 223 -18.45 21.74 -22.49
C PRO A 223 -19.60 20.75 -22.60
N CYS A 224 -19.41 19.59 -21.98
CA CYS A 224 -20.35 18.47 -21.96
C CYS A 224 -20.70 17.83 -23.32
N SER A 225 -20.08 18.21 -24.43
CA SER A 225 -20.43 17.66 -25.76
C SER A 225 -19.94 16.22 -25.99
N ALA A 226 -19.11 15.68 -25.09
CA ALA A 226 -18.55 14.33 -25.18
C ALA A 226 -18.62 13.59 -23.83
N CYS A 227 -19.67 13.84 -23.05
CA CYS A 227 -19.89 13.16 -21.77
C CYS A 227 -20.11 11.66 -21.95
N PRO A 228 -19.54 10.81 -21.07
CA PRO A 228 -19.80 9.38 -21.11
C PRO A 228 -21.29 9.06 -20.91
N PRO A 229 -21.84 8.01 -21.56
CA PRO A 229 -23.25 7.61 -21.39
C PRO A 229 -23.64 7.31 -19.93
N SER A 230 -22.69 6.94 -19.07
CA SER A 230 -22.91 6.71 -17.64
C SER A 230 -23.48 7.93 -16.89
N PHE A 231 -23.28 9.14 -17.41
CA PHE A 231 -23.81 10.39 -16.85
C PHE A 231 -25.19 10.78 -17.41
N GLY A 232 -25.78 9.96 -18.30
CA GLY A 232 -27.14 10.18 -18.80
C GLY A 232 -27.34 11.46 -19.60
N GLY A 233 -26.26 12.05 -20.13
CA GLY A 233 -26.31 13.30 -20.92
C GLY A 233 -26.46 14.58 -20.08
N GLY A 234 -26.43 14.49 -18.75
CA GLY A 234 -26.55 15.66 -17.89
C GLY A 234 -25.27 16.52 -17.87
N CYS A 235 -25.47 17.83 -17.80
CA CYS A 235 -24.41 18.83 -17.74
C CYS A 235 -24.72 19.84 -16.63
N ARG A 236 -23.78 20.02 -15.70
CA ARG A 236 -23.91 20.99 -14.61
C ARG A 236 -22.63 21.77 -14.48
N LYS A 237 -22.69 23.09 -14.65
CA LYS A 237 -21.53 23.99 -14.58
C LYS A 237 -20.34 23.44 -15.41
N ASN A 238 -20.54 23.16 -16.69
CA ASN A 238 -19.52 22.62 -17.61
C ASN A 238 -18.97 21.21 -17.27
N LEU A 239 -19.57 20.48 -16.31
CA LEU A 239 -19.17 19.11 -15.94
C LEU A 239 -20.25 18.10 -16.34
N CYS A 240 -19.83 16.91 -16.76
CA CYS A 240 -20.70 15.75 -16.96
C CYS A 240 -21.26 15.31 -15.62
N TYR A 241 -22.58 15.42 -15.46
CA TYR A 241 -23.25 15.28 -14.18
C TYR A 241 -24.48 14.39 -14.32
N LYS A 242 -24.74 13.52 -13.34
CA LYS A 242 -25.92 12.66 -13.28
C LYS A 242 -26.79 13.09 -12.11
N GLU A 243 -28.05 13.45 -12.38
CA GLU A 243 -29.01 13.76 -11.33
C GLU A 243 -29.16 12.58 -10.36
N GLY A 244 -29.16 12.88 -9.05
CA GLY A 244 -29.19 11.88 -7.97
C GLY A 244 -27.81 11.40 -7.47
N SER A 245 -26.69 11.97 -7.92
CA SER A 245 -25.35 11.62 -7.41
C SER A 245 -25.00 12.28 -6.05
N GLU A 246 -25.86 13.13 -5.49
CA GLU A 246 -25.70 13.74 -4.18
C GLU A 246 -26.21 12.80 -3.08
N LYS A 247 -25.38 11.84 -2.67
CA LYS A 247 -25.52 11.30 -1.31
C LYS A 247 -24.90 12.34 -0.37
N HIS A 248 -25.74 13.19 0.22
CA HIS A 248 -25.39 13.89 1.46
C HIS A 248 -24.97 12.81 2.46
N TYR A 249 -23.72 12.84 2.93
CA TYR A 249 -23.33 12.11 4.12
C TYR A 249 -23.98 12.85 5.29
N PRO A 250 -25.00 12.28 5.99
CA PRO A 250 -25.44 12.86 7.23
C PRO A 250 -24.29 12.72 8.24
N PRO A 251 -24.04 13.72 9.10
CA PRO A 251 -23.19 13.51 10.26
C PRO A 251 -23.75 12.32 11.06
N GLN A 252 -22.96 11.27 11.27
CA GLN A 252 -23.35 10.23 12.21
C GLN A 252 -23.17 10.79 13.62
N GLU A 253 -24.29 11.09 14.29
CA GLU A 253 -24.33 11.22 15.74
C GLU A 253 -24.05 9.83 16.38
N PRO A 254 -23.42 9.78 17.56
CA PRO A 254 -23.12 8.54 18.24
C PRO A 254 -24.41 7.98 18.85
N GLU A 255 -25.07 7.04 18.19
CA GLU A 255 -26.18 6.29 18.80
C GLU A 255 -25.63 5.18 19.70
N GLU A 256 -26.04 5.26 20.96
CA GLU A 256 -25.88 4.25 22.00
C GLU A 256 -26.42 2.89 21.53
N GLU A 257 -25.60 1.84 21.62
CA GLU A 257 -26.06 0.46 21.48
C GLU A 257 -27.04 0.12 22.61
N THR A 258 -28.34 0.26 22.34
CA THR A 258 -29.37 -0.44 23.11
C THR A 258 -29.63 -1.78 22.45
N ASN A 259 -29.40 -2.84 23.24
CA ASN A 259 -29.64 -4.22 22.87
C ASN A 259 -31.15 -4.49 22.77
N GLU A 260 -31.71 -4.61 21.57
CA GLU A 260 -32.93 -5.39 21.36
C GLU A 260 -32.87 -6.27 20.11
N ILE A 261 -33.21 -7.54 20.32
CA ILE A 261 -33.26 -8.62 19.34
C ILE A 261 -34.63 -8.56 18.66
N GLU A 262 -34.70 -8.10 17.41
CA GLU A 262 -35.88 -8.34 16.57
C GLU A 262 -35.70 -9.55 15.67
N ARG A 263 -36.62 -10.49 15.88
CA ARG A 263 -36.64 -11.86 15.38
C ARG A 263 -37.39 -11.91 14.06
N HIS A 264 -36.69 -11.83 12.92
CA HIS A 264 -37.35 -12.02 11.62
C HIS A 264 -37.39 -13.48 11.15
N ARG A 265 -38.51 -14.10 11.54
CA ARG A 265 -39.37 -15.08 10.87
C ARG A 265 -39.01 -15.50 9.44
N SER A 266 -38.86 -16.81 9.27
CA SER A 266 -38.81 -17.56 8.02
C SER A 266 -40.11 -17.47 7.20
N LYS A 267 -39.98 -17.45 5.86
CA LYS A 267 -40.97 -18.08 4.96
C LYS A 267 -40.31 -18.69 3.70
N PRO A 268 -40.85 -19.81 3.20
CA PRO A 268 -40.29 -20.62 2.10
C PRO A 268 -40.98 -20.34 0.75
N HIS A 269 -40.32 -20.71 -0.35
CA HIS A 269 -40.98 -20.90 -1.64
C HIS A 269 -40.40 -22.10 -2.40
N ASP A 270 -41.22 -23.14 -2.50
CA ASP A 270 -41.18 -24.17 -3.53
C ASP A 270 -41.74 -23.62 -4.85
N ALA A 271 -41.15 -24.03 -5.98
CA ALA A 271 -41.87 -24.43 -7.18
C ALA A 271 -40.94 -25.18 -8.14
N ALA A 272 -41.28 -26.44 -8.39
CA ALA A 272 -40.63 -27.34 -9.32
C ALA A 272 -41.05 -27.08 -10.78
N SER A 273 -40.20 -27.49 -11.73
CA SER A 273 -40.61 -28.12 -13.00
C SER A 273 -39.42 -28.59 -13.85
N GLN A 274 -39.27 -29.94 -13.94
CA GLN A 274 -39.01 -30.77 -15.14
C GLN A 274 -37.78 -30.48 -16.03
N SER A 275 -37.12 -31.43 -16.69
CA SER A 275 -36.96 -32.88 -16.66
C SER A 275 -35.86 -33.19 -17.69
N ARG A 276 -34.96 -34.14 -17.42
CA ARG A 276 -34.52 -35.16 -18.38
C ARG A 276 -33.51 -36.09 -17.73
N SER A 277 -33.99 -37.27 -17.40
CA SER A 277 -33.22 -38.46 -17.11
C SER A 277 -32.60 -39.02 -18.40
N ARG A 278 -31.33 -39.43 -18.32
CA ARG A 278 -30.78 -40.54 -19.11
C ARG A 278 -30.00 -41.45 -18.17
N THR A 279 -30.58 -42.61 -17.92
CA THR A 279 -29.99 -43.77 -17.24
C THR A 279 -29.07 -44.48 -18.23
N HIS A 280 -27.86 -44.87 -17.82
CA HIS A 280 -27.30 -46.21 -18.10
C HIS A 280 -26.09 -46.50 -17.18
N SER A 281 -25.99 -47.78 -16.87
CA SER A 281 -25.46 -48.46 -15.68
C SER A 281 -23.93 -48.49 -15.51
N PRO A 282 -23.43 -48.85 -14.30
CA PRO A 282 -22.01 -48.88 -13.98
C PRO A 282 -21.36 -50.18 -14.47
N THR A 283 -20.21 -50.06 -15.15
CA THR A 283 -19.27 -51.17 -15.31
C THR A 283 -18.12 -50.97 -14.34
N SER A 284 -17.98 -51.93 -13.43
CA SER A 284 -16.85 -52.04 -12.53
C SER A 284 -15.58 -52.39 -13.32
N SER A 285 -14.52 -51.62 -13.12
CA SER A 285 -13.18 -52.18 -13.16
C SER A 285 -12.27 -51.39 -12.21
N THR A 286 -11.98 -52.04 -11.09
CA THR A 286 -10.72 -51.97 -10.32
C THR A 286 -10.19 -50.59 -9.93
N ARG A 287 -10.47 -50.24 -8.66
CA ARG A 287 -9.57 -49.43 -7.85
C ARG A 287 -8.15 -50.00 -7.90
N THR A 288 -7.21 -49.20 -8.34
CA THR A 288 -5.95 -49.04 -7.64
C THR A 288 -5.96 -47.65 -7.04
N ASP A 289 -6.33 -47.56 -5.76
CA ASP A 289 -6.11 -46.38 -4.93
C ASP A 289 -4.59 -46.16 -4.83
N ASN A 290 -4.03 -45.38 -5.75
CA ASN A 290 -2.67 -44.88 -5.59
C ASN A 290 -2.70 -43.76 -4.54
N LYS A 291 -2.79 -44.15 -3.26
CA LYS A 291 -2.72 -43.29 -2.06
C LYS A 291 -1.36 -42.57 -1.88
N ASN A 292 -0.51 -42.60 -2.89
CA ASN A 292 0.90 -42.23 -2.82
C ASN A 292 1.29 -41.09 -3.78
N GLU A 293 0.34 -40.30 -4.29
CA GLU A 293 0.68 -39.17 -5.15
C GLU A 293 0.47 -37.82 -4.46
N VAL A 294 1.38 -36.86 -4.69
CA VAL A 294 1.16 -35.47 -4.30
C VAL A 294 0.04 -34.95 -5.20
N ILE A 295 -1.09 -34.60 -4.60
CA ILE A 295 -2.32 -34.24 -5.35
C ILE A 295 -2.22 -32.82 -5.89
N SER A 296 -1.60 -31.91 -5.12
CA SER A 296 -1.39 -30.52 -5.55
C SER A 296 0.06 -30.29 -5.94
N ARG A 297 0.29 -30.03 -7.23
CA ARG A 297 1.60 -29.73 -7.82
C ARG A 297 1.88 -28.23 -7.93
N GLU A 298 1.10 -27.40 -7.23
CA GLU A 298 1.34 -25.95 -7.19
C GLU A 298 2.67 -25.66 -6.47
N GLN A 299 3.57 -24.94 -7.14
CA GLN A 299 4.86 -24.51 -6.62
C GLN A 299 4.84 -23.02 -6.28
N MET A 300 5.55 -22.64 -5.21
CA MET A 300 5.76 -21.22 -4.86
C MET A 300 6.83 -20.58 -5.75
N SER A 301 7.85 -21.36 -6.16
CA SER A 301 8.93 -20.91 -7.01
C SER A 301 8.50 -20.79 -8.46
N GLN A 302 8.96 -19.71 -9.13
CA GLN A 302 8.82 -19.56 -10.57
C GLN A 302 10.12 -19.87 -11.29
N ILE A 303 10.07 -20.79 -12.25
CA ILE A 303 11.18 -21.07 -13.16
C ILE A 303 11.32 -19.89 -14.13
N VAL A 304 12.50 -19.29 -14.20
CA VAL A 304 12.78 -18.10 -15.01
C VAL A 304 13.99 -18.29 -15.91
N ARG A 305 14.06 -17.57 -17.03
CA ARG A 305 15.24 -17.54 -17.90
C ARG A 305 16.25 -16.50 -17.41
N CYS A 306 17.51 -16.59 -17.82
CA CYS A 306 18.55 -15.66 -17.41
C CYS A 306 18.25 -14.19 -17.77
N GLU A 307 17.45 -13.93 -18.81
CA GLU A 307 17.11 -12.59 -19.29
C GLU A 307 15.99 -11.91 -18.50
N VAL A 308 15.29 -12.70 -17.69
CA VAL A 308 14.09 -12.27 -16.99
C VAL A 308 14.43 -11.21 -15.95
N ARG A 309 13.75 -10.07 -16.07
CA ARG A 309 13.88 -8.93 -15.14
C ARG A 309 12.80 -9.01 -14.08
N LEU A 310 13.08 -8.47 -12.89
CA LEU A 310 12.09 -8.47 -11.82
C LEU A 310 10.84 -7.66 -12.15
N ARG A 311 10.95 -6.62 -12.97
CA ARG A 311 9.79 -5.86 -13.47
C ARG A 311 8.89 -6.70 -14.37
N ASP A 312 9.48 -7.61 -15.14
CA ASP A 312 8.80 -8.37 -16.19
C ASP A 312 8.05 -9.57 -15.60
N GLN A 313 8.42 -10.01 -14.39
CA GLN A 313 7.75 -11.08 -13.68
C GLN A 313 6.94 -10.62 -12.47
N CYS A 314 5.68 -11.07 -12.50
CA CYS A 314 4.67 -11.11 -11.46
C CYS A 314 4.29 -9.82 -10.69
N LYS A 315 2.99 -9.71 -10.37
CA LYS A 315 2.33 -8.60 -9.68
C LYS A 315 1.62 -9.11 -8.41
N GLY A 316 2.36 -9.70 -7.47
CA GLY A 316 1.78 -10.27 -6.23
C GLY A 316 2.82 -10.79 -5.24
N THR A 317 2.37 -11.18 -4.04
CA THR A 317 3.21 -11.67 -2.92
C THR A 317 3.71 -13.10 -3.09
N THR A 318 3.08 -13.90 -3.97
CA THR A 318 3.45 -15.29 -4.30
C THR A 318 4.72 -15.42 -5.14
N CYS A 319 5.30 -14.30 -5.58
CA CYS A 319 6.29 -14.27 -6.64
C CYS A 319 7.64 -13.76 -6.16
N ASN A 320 8.01 -14.21 -4.98
CA ASN A 320 9.18 -13.75 -4.28
C ASN A 320 10.30 -14.80 -4.27
N ARG A 321 10.04 -16.02 -4.73
CA ARG A 321 11.03 -17.09 -4.91
C ARG A 321 11.12 -17.48 -6.39
N TYR A 322 12.35 -17.56 -6.90
CA TYR A 322 12.63 -17.86 -8.31
C TYR A 322 13.64 -18.98 -8.43
N GLU A 323 13.53 -19.78 -9.49
CA GLU A 323 14.48 -20.81 -9.86
C GLU A 323 15.20 -20.41 -11.15
N CYS A 324 16.52 -20.27 -11.04
CA CYS A 324 17.39 -19.82 -12.11
C CYS A 324 18.14 -20.99 -12.75
N PRO A 325 18.23 -21.05 -14.09
CA PRO A 325 19.02 -22.08 -14.78
C PRO A 325 20.51 -21.79 -14.66
N ALA A 326 21.32 -22.79 -15.02
CA ALA A 326 22.76 -22.64 -15.19
C ALA A 326 23.11 -21.71 -16.38
N GLY A 327 24.34 -21.20 -16.40
CA GLY A 327 24.89 -20.44 -17.53
C GLY A 327 24.49 -18.97 -17.61
N CYS A 328 23.93 -18.39 -16.53
CA CYS A 328 23.49 -17.00 -16.56
C CYS A 328 24.61 -15.95 -16.50
N VAL A 329 25.86 -16.32 -16.20
CA VAL A 329 27.00 -15.39 -16.23
C VAL A 329 27.17 -14.77 -17.62
N ASP A 330 27.09 -15.61 -18.67
CA ASP A 330 27.33 -15.23 -20.08
C ASP A 330 26.13 -14.53 -20.75
N SER A 331 24.97 -14.49 -20.08
CA SER A 331 23.78 -13.82 -20.61
C SER A 331 24.03 -12.31 -20.78
N LYS A 332 23.46 -11.70 -21.83
CA LYS A 332 23.59 -10.26 -22.12
C LYS A 332 22.67 -9.37 -21.26
N ALA A 333 21.87 -9.96 -20.38
CA ALA A 333 20.83 -9.26 -19.62
C ALA A 333 21.41 -8.26 -18.59
N LYS A 334 20.89 -7.04 -18.49
CA LYS A 334 21.52 -6.01 -17.65
C LYS A 334 21.39 -6.32 -16.15
N VAL A 335 22.40 -5.92 -15.38
CA VAL A 335 22.37 -5.83 -13.91
C VAL A 335 22.70 -4.39 -13.54
N ILE A 336 21.84 -3.73 -12.78
CA ILE A 336 21.98 -2.31 -12.41
C ILE A 336 22.01 -2.22 -10.88
N GLY A 337 23.15 -1.83 -10.31
CA GLY A 337 23.39 -1.84 -8.85
C GLY A 337 24.26 -2.98 -8.35
N SER A 338 24.61 -2.95 -7.06
CA SER A 338 25.59 -3.89 -6.45
C SER A 338 25.14 -4.60 -5.19
N VAL A 339 24.15 -4.05 -4.50
CA VAL A 339 23.58 -4.57 -3.24
C VAL A 339 22.07 -4.49 -3.35
N HIS A 340 21.61 -3.30 -3.71
CA HIS A 340 20.27 -3.05 -4.19
C HIS A 340 20.33 -3.05 -5.71
N TYR A 341 19.47 -3.82 -6.35
CA TYR A 341 19.40 -3.94 -7.81
C TYR A 341 18.15 -3.24 -8.31
N GLU A 342 18.23 -2.49 -9.41
CA GLU A 342 17.04 -1.88 -10.00
C GLU A 342 16.10 -2.98 -10.53
N MET A 343 14.78 -2.80 -10.45
CA MET A 343 13.76 -3.72 -11.00
C MET A 343 13.96 -4.14 -12.47
N GLN A 344 14.70 -3.36 -13.27
CA GLN A 344 15.05 -3.71 -14.66
C GLN A 344 16.24 -4.67 -14.78
N SER A 345 16.86 -5.04 -13.65
CA SER A 345 17.96 -6.00 -13.61
C SER A 345 17.44 -7.42 -13.76
N SER A 346 18.23 -8.27 -14.42
CA SER A 346 18.00 -9.71 -14.43
C SER A 346 18.07 -10.27 -13.00
N ILE A 347 17.08 -11.10 -12.62
CA ILE A 347 17.00 -11.71 -11.29
C ILE A 347 18.20 -12.65 -11.07
N CYS A 348 18.42 -13.57 -12.01
CA CYS A 348 19.46 -14.59 -11.91
C CYS A 348 20.87 -13.99 -11.97
N ARG A 349 21.09 -13.01 -12.85
CA ARG A 349 22.39 -12.33 -12.92
C ARG A 349 22.65 -11.45 -11.69
N ALA A 350 21.63 -10.80 -11.14
CA ALA A 350 21.76 -10.07 -9.88
C ALA A 350 22.09 -11.00 -8.70
N ALA A 351 21.49 -12.20 -8.66
CA ALA A 351 21.77 -13.22 -7.67
C ALA A 351 23.22 -13.72 -7.73
N ILE A 352 23.73 -13.99 -8.94
CA ILE A 352 25.14 -14.37 -9.14
C ILE A 352 26.07 -13.21 -8.80
N HIS A 353 25.78 -12.00 -9.28
CA HIS A 353 26.56 -10.80 -8.97
C HIS A 353 26.65 -10.55 -7.45
N TYR A 354 25.58 -10.78 -6.70
CA TYR A 354 25.61 -10.66 -5.23
C TYR A 354 26.38 -11.80 -4.55
N GLY A 355 26.44 -12.98 -5.19
CA GLY A 355 27.05 -14.20 -4.65
C GLY A 355 26.06 -15.12 -3.94
N VAL A 356 24.75 -14.97 -4.20
CA VAL A 356 23.73 -15.91 -3.73
C VAL A 356 23.76 -17.21 -4.52
N LEU A 357 23.98 -17.09 -5.83
CA LEU A 357 24.05 -18.19 -6.78
C LEU A 357 25.43 -18.22 -7.44
N ASP A 358 25.82 -19.40 -7.92
CA ASP A 358 26.92 -19.59 -8.86
C ASP A 358 26.38 -19.77 -10.30
N ASN A 359 27.25 -20.11 -11.25
CA ASN A 359 26.82 -20.33 -12.64
C ASN A 359 26.06 -21.65 -12.86
N ASN A 360 25.89 -22.49 -11.83
CA ASN A 360 25.07 -23.70 -11.91
C ASN A 360 23.57 -23.40 -11.72
N GLY A 361 23.22 -22.19 -11.29
CA GLY A 361 21.85 -21.78 -11.06
C GLY A 361 21.33 -22.19 -9.68
N GLY A 362 20.02 -22.29 -9.54
CA GLY A 362 19.34 -22.65 -8.28
C GLY A 362 18.31 -21.63 -7.82
N TRP A 363 17.88 -21.75 -6.56
CA TRP A 363 16.79 -20.95 -6.00
C TRP A 363 17.28 -19.66 -5.34
N VAL A 364 16.56 -18.57 -5.59
CA VAL A 364 16.82 -17.26 -5.01
C VAL A 364 15.53 -16.63 -4.49
N ASP A 365 15.61 -16.07 -3.30
CA ASP A 365 14.57 -15.21 -2.74
C ASP A 365 14.84 -13.76 -3.11
N VAL A 366 13.77 -13.06 -3.50
CA VAL A 366 13.80 -11.68 -3.97
C VAL A 366 12.90 -10.84 -3.09
N THR A 367 13.48 -9.88 -2.38
CA THR A 367 12.73 -8.88 -1.63
C THR A 367 12.68 -7.59 -2.42
N ARG A 368 11.48 -7.17 -2.84
CA ARG A 368 11.30 -5.83 -3.40
C ARG A 368 11.60 -4.82 -2.31
N GLN A 369 12.49 -3.90 -2.63
CA GLN A 369 12.87 -2.79 -1.79
C GLN A 369 12.20 -1.52 -2.32
N GLY A 370 12.13 -0.49 -1.49
CA GLY A 370 11.68 0.83 -1.92
C GLY A 370 12.56 1.44 -3.01
N ARG A 371 12.28 2.70 -3.33
CA ARG A 371 13.13 3.48 -4.24
C ARG A 371 14.50 3.68 -3.64
N LYS A 372 15.54 3.56 -4.47
CA LYS A 372 16.89 4.02 -4.16
C LYS A 372 17.23 5.18 -5.07
N HIS A 373 17.89 6.20 -4.52
CA HIS A 373 18.23 7.42 -5.24
C HIS A 373 19.28 7.19 -6.33
N TYR A 374 20.20 6.27 -6.07
CA TYR A 374 21.25 5.88 -7.00
C TYR A 374 21.64 4.42 -6.81
N PHE A 375 22.24 3.85 -7.84
CA PHE A 375 22.75 2.49 -7.90
C PHE A 375 24.23 2.57 -8.22
N ILE A 376 25.06 2.06 -7.33
CA ILE A 376 26.51 2.01 -7.50
C ILE A 376 26.83 0.86 -8.46
N LYS A 377 27.80 1.07 -9.37
CA LYS A 377 28.34 0.01 -10.22
C LYS A 377 29.43 -0.77 -9.49
N SER A 378 29.53 -2.06 -9.74
CA SER A 378 30.66 -2.88 -9.30
C SER A 378 30.90 -4.04 -10.26
N TYR A 379 32.04 -4.72 -10.08
CA TYR A 379 32.31 -6.01 -10.69
C TYR A 379 32.41 -7.05 -9.58
N ARG A 380 31.56 -8.09 -9.62
CA ARG A 380 31.52 -9.17 -8.63
C ARG A 380 31.11 -10.47 -9.30
N ASN A 381 31.74 -11.58 -8.91
CA ASN A 381 31.39 -12.95 -9.35
C ASN A 381 31.22 -13.08 -10.87
N GLY A 382 32.15 -12.50 -11.64
CA GLY A 382 32.12 -12.57 -13.11
C GLY A 382 31.12 -11.65 -13.81
N ILE A 383 30.38 -10.81 -13.08
CA ILE A 383 29.36 -9.92 -13.65
C ILE A 383 29.73 -8.46 -13.37
N GLN A 384 29.66 -7.62 -14.39
CA GLN A 384 29.77 -6.17 -14.25
C GLN A 384 28.39 -5.54 -14.20
N SER A 385 28.10 -4.83 -13.10
CA SER A 385 26.86 -4.07 -12.97
C SER A 385 26.98 -2.65 -13.51
N ILE A 386 25.83 -2.07 -13.86
CA ILE A 386 25.70 -0.71 -14.38
C ILE A 386 25.31 0.22 -13.24
N GLY A 387 25.94 1.40 -13.22
CA GLY A 387 25.62 2.46 -12.27
C GLY A 387 24.49 3.32 -12.79
N LYS A 388 23.60 3.77 -11.91
CA LYS A 388 22.48 4.63 -12.26
C LYS A 388 22.30 5.72 -11.22
N TYR A 389 22.53 6.97 -11.62
CA TYR A 389 22.37 8.16 -10.76
C TYR A 389 20.97 8.77 -10.88
N ARG A 390 19.96 7.90 -11.03
CA ARG A 390 18.54 8.28 -11.10
C ARG A 390 17.75 7.36 -10.20
N SER A 391 16.80 7.93 -9.47
CA SER A 391 16.00 7.17 -8.54
C SER A 391 15.15 6.12 -9.25
N ALA A 392 15.21 4.88 -8.79
CA ALA A 392 14.39 3.78 -9.31
C ALA A 392 14.03 2.80 -8.21
N ASN A 393 12.97 2.02 -8.42
CA ASN A 393 12.60 0.93 -7.52
C ASN A 393 13.71 -0.11 -7.51
N SER A 394 13.97 -0.68 -6.33
CA SER A 394 15.05 -1.64 -6.16
C SER A 394 14.55 -2.96 -5.60
N PHE A 395 15.42 -3.95 -5.59
CA PHE A 395 15.24 -5.21 -4.92
C PHE A 395 16.56 -5.73 -4.37
N THR A 396 16.46 -6.62 -3.40
CA THR A 396 17.58 -7.40 -2.86
C THR A 396 17.34 -8.87 -3.13
N VAL A 397 18.42 -9.63 -3.20
CA VAL A 397 18.43 -11.07 -3.42
C VAL A 397 19.00 -11.74 -2.18
N ALA A 398 18.46 -12.91 -1.81
CA ALA A 398 18.89 -13.70 -0.67
C ALA A 398 18.89 -15.18 -1.02
N LYS A 399 19.76 -15.95 -0.36
CA LYS A 399 19.78 -17.41 -0.46
C LYS A 399 18.54 -17.97 0.22
N VAL A 400 17.90 -18.95 -0.41
CA VAL A 400 16.83 -19.71 0.23
C VAL A 400 17.42 -20.46 1.43
N SER A 401 16.93 -20.14 2.63
CA SER A 401 17.28 -20.87 3.85
C SER A 401 16.43 -22.13 3.97
N PHE A 402 16.98 -23.15 4.61
CA PHE A 402 16.33 -24.43 4.83
C PHE A 402 16.23 -24.70 6.33
N GLN A 403 15.09 -25.20 6.77
CA GLN A 403 14.87 -25.55 8.17
C GLN A 403 14.07 -26.84 8.31
N ALA A 404 14.62 -27.81 9.03
CA ALA A 404 13.88 -28.99 9.44
C ALA A 404 13.01 -28.64 10.65
N VAL A 405 11.78 -29.13 10.65
CA VAL A 405 10.79 -28.82 11.70
C VAL A 405 10.19 -30.10 12.26
N THR A 406 9.45 -29.98 13.36
CA THR A 406 8.66 -31.09 13.91
C THR A 406 7.22 -31.00 13.41
N CYS A 407 6.44 -32.07 13.60
CA CYS A 407 5.02 -32.08 13.22
C CYS A 407 4.17 -31.06 14.01
N GLU A 408 4.70 -30.47 15.08
CA GLU A 408 4.01 -29.50 15.94
C GLU A 408 4.41 -28.05 15.63
N THR A 409 5.46 -27.85 14.82
CA THR A 409 5.95 -26.49 14.51
C THR A 409 4.90 -25.68 13.73
N THR A 410 4.63 -24.47 14.20
CA THR A 410 3.68 -23.53 13.59
C THR A 410 4.41 -22.39 12.86
N VAL A 411 3.69 -21.64 12.02
CA VAL A 411 4.30 -20.54 11.26
C VAL A 411 4.66 -19.38 12.16
N GLU A 412 3.90 -19.14 13.24
CA GLU A 412 4.22 -18.14 14.26
C GLU A 412 5.65 -18.29 14.82
N GLN A 413 6.10 -19.53 15.04
CA GLN A 413 7.42 -19.82 15.58
C GLN A 413 8.53 -19.75 14.53
N LEU A 414 8.20 -20.06 13.28
CA LEU A 414 9.19 -20.27 12.22
C LEU A 414 9.51 -19.01 11.43
N CYS A 415 8.51 -18.17 11.16
CA CYS A 415 8.68 -16.99 10.32
C CYS A 415 8.63 -15.75 11.21
N PRO A 416 9.64 -14.87 11.22
CA PRO A 416 9.64 -13.69 12.09
C PRO A 416 8.61 -12.63 11.67
N PHE A 417 8.07 -12.69 10.44
CA PHE A 417 7.01 -11.81 9.93
C PHE A 417 7.21 -10.31 10.20
N GLN A 418 8.46 -9.87 10.25
CA GLN A 418 8.79 -8.46 10.37
C GLN A 418 8.78 -7.83 8.96
N LYS A 419 8.30 -6.60 8.87
CA LYS A 419 8.39 -5.82 7.63
C LYS A 419 9.80 -5.21 7.53
N PRO A 420 10.39 -5.11 6.32
CA PRO A 420 9.86 -5.55 5.02
C PRO A 420 9.82 -7.08 4.90
N ALA A 421 8.80 -7.60 4.20
CA ALA A 421 8.41 -9.02 4.16
C ALA A 421 9.58 -10.01 4.31
N SER A 422 9.69 -10.64 5.49
CA SER A 422 10.62 -11.75 5.72
C SER A 422 10.13 -12.99 4.95
N HIS A 423 10.98 -13.56 4.11
CA HIS A 423 10.73 -14.87 3.49
C HIS A 423 10.76 -15.95 4.58
N CYS A 424 9.84 -16.90 4.50
CA CYS A 424 9.92 -18.11 5.32
C CYS A 424 11.00 -19.05 4.74
N PRO A 425 11.77 -19.74 5.60
CA PRO A 425 12.67 -20.79 5.12
C PRO A 425 11.87 -21.87 4.40
N ARG A 426 12.51 -22.56 3.45
CA ARG A 426 12.00 -23.82 2.92
C ARG A 426 12.01 -24.85 4.04
N VAL A 427 10.88 -25.51 4.24
CA VAL A 427 10.66 -26.38 5.40
C VAL A 427 10.83 -27.83 5.00
N TYR A 428 11.58 -28.59 5.78
CA TYR A 428 11.60 -30.04 5.70
C TYR A 428 10.71 -30.63 6.79
N CYS A 429 9.64 -31.30 6.38
CA CYS A 429 8.71 -31.99 7.25
C CYS A 429 9.07 -33.46 7.39
N PRO A 430 9.07 -34.02 8.61
CA PRO A 430 9.28 -35.44 8.83
C PRO A 430 8.05 -36.25 8.36
N GLY A 431 8.26 -37.55 8.18
CA GLY A 431 7.17 -38.48 7.90
C GLY A 431 6.25 -38.69 9.12
N ASN A 432 5.07 -39.23 8.85
CA ASN A 432 4.04 -39.67 9.80
C ASN A 432 3.42 -38.58 10.69
N CYS A 433 3.42 -37.32 10.25
CA CYS A 433 2.78 -36.23 10.99
C CYS A 433 1.26 -36.35 11.20
N MET A 434 0.56 -37.25 10.50
CA MET A 434 -0.84 -37.56 10.80
C MET A 434 -1.04 -38.25 12.16
N GLN A 435 0.00 -38.93 12.69
CA GLN A 435 -0.04 -39.61 13.99
C GLN A 435 0.28 -38.67 15.15
N ALA A 436 0.75 -37.45 14.86
CA ALA A 436 1.03 -36.45 15.88
C ALA A 436 -0.26 -36.04 16.61
N ASN A 437 -0.14 -35.76 17.90
CA ASN A 437 -1.29 -35.45 18.74
C ASN A 437 -2.05 -34.23 18.19
N SER A 438 -3.33 -34.43 17.92
CA SER A 438 -4.19 -33.41 17.33
C SER A 438 -4.30 -32.12 18.16
N HIS A 439 -4.11 -32.22 19.47
CA HIS A 439 -4.14 -31.06 20.38
C HIS A 439 -2.94 -30.12 20.20
N TYR A 440 -1.75 -30.65 19.92
CA TYR A 440 -0.53 -29.86 19.75
C TYR A 440 -0.26 -29.48 18.30
N ALA A 441 -0.71 -30.29 17.34
CA ALA A 441 -0.48 -30.08 15.92
C ALA A 441 -1.75 -29.65 15.16
N ARG A 442 -2.56 -28.74 15.70
CA ARG A 442 -3.88 -28.38 15.13
C ARG A 442 -3.79 -27.90 13.68
N VAL A 443 -4.88 -28.07 12.92
CA VAL A 443 -5.00 -27.54 11.55
C VAL A 443 -6.27 -26.71 11.48
N ILE A 444 -6.15 -25.40 11.27
CA ILE A 444 -7.27 -24.46 11.29
C ILE A 444 -7.38 -23.80 9.92
N GLY A 445 -8.52 -24.01 9.26
CA GLY A 445 -8.80 -23.50 7.92
C GLY A 445 -8.44 -24.45 6.78
N SER A 446 -8.74 -24.01 5.56
CA SER A 446 -8.57 -24.77 4.32
C SER A 446 -8.09 -23.84 3.21
N ARG A 447 -7.12 -24.29 2.40
CA ARG A 447 -6.35 -23.49 1.41
C ARG A 447 -5.51 -22.36 1.99
N VAL A 448 -6.06 -21.63 2.96
CA VAL A 448 -5.38 -20.63 3.80
C VAL A 448 -5.55 -21.07 5.25
N TYR A 449 -4.44 -21.24 5.94
CA TYR A 449 -4.39 -21.76 7.30
C TYR A 449 -4.02 -20.65 8.28
N SER A 450 -4.55 -20.70 9.50
CA SER A 450 -4.12 -19.78 10.56
C SER A 450 -2.67 -20.04 10.93
N ASP A 451 -1.94 -18.99 11.31
CA ASP A 451 -0.58 -19.04 11.88
C ASP A 451 -0.39 -20.04 13.04
N LEU A 452 -1.44 -20.33 13.80
CA LEU A 452 -1.49 -21.35 14.86
C LEU A 452 -1.49 -22.80 14.35
N SER A 453 -1.65 -23.03 13.05
CA SER A 453 -1.73 -24.39 12.48
C SER A 453 -0.34 -25.01 12.35
N SER A 454 -0.26 -26.32 12.58
CA SER A 454 0.92 -27.12 12.24
C SER A 454 1.20 -27.04 10.74
N ILE A 455 2.43 -26.69 10.39
CA ILE A 455 2.86 -26.54 9.00
C ILE A 455 2.76 -27.88 8.25
N CYS A 456 3.31 -28.94 8.84
CA CYS A 456 3.40 -30.24 8.18
C CYS A 456 2.04 -30.94 8.06
N ARG A 457 1.17 -30.81 9.06
CA ARG A 457 -0.20 -31.36 8.97
C ARG A 457 -1.05 -30.54 8.01
N ALA A 458 -0.91 -29.22 7.98
CA ALA A 458 -1.56 -28.38 6.96
C ALA A 458 -1.10 -28.75 5.54
N ALA A 459 0.18 -29.12 5.36
CA ALA A 459 0.72 -29.57 4.08
C ALA A 459 0.15 -30.92 3.62
N VAL A 460 -0.01 -31.88 4.53
CA VAL A 460 -0.72 -33.14 4.24
C VAL A 460 -2.19 -32.86 3.93
N HIS A 461 -2.87 -32.05 4.73
CA HIS A 461 -4.27 -31.65 4.50
C HIS A 461 -4.44 -31.01 3.12
N ALA A 462 -3.55 -30.09 2.71
CA ALA A 462 -3.55 -29.46 1.40
C ALA A 462 -3.18 -30.41 0.24
N GLY A 463 -2.67 -31.61 0.53
CA GLY A 463 -2.24 -32.58 -0.48
C GLY A 463 -0.93 -32.20 -1.18
N VAL A 464 -0.12 -31.33 -0.58
CA VAL A 464 1.19 -30.91 -1.10
C VAL A 464 2.34 -31.76 -0.54
N LEU A 465 2.09 -32.55 0.50
CA LEU A 465 3.08 -33.39 1.19
C LEU A 465 2.55 -34.81 1.40
N ARG A 466 3.40 -35.82 1.15
CA ARG A 466 3.08 -37.22 1.44
C ARG A 466 3.40 -37.52 2.90
N ASN A 467 2.39 -37.96 3.66
CA ASN A 467 2.55 -38.22 5.09
C ASN A 467 3.65 -39.24 5.39
N GLN A 468 3.72 -40.39 4.69
CA GLN A 468 4.65 -41.47 5.07
C GLN A 468 6.13 -41.11 4.89
N GLN A 469 6.46 -40.33 3.86
CA GLN A 469 7.84 -40.00 3.50
C GLN A 469 8.30 -38.65 4.07
N GLY A 470 7.37 -37.74 4.33
CA GLY A 470 7.73 -36.34 4.60
C GLY A 470 8.27 -35.68 3.33
N GLY A 471 9.08 -34.63 3.49
CA GLY A 471 9.70 -33.92 2.37
C GLY A 471 9.71 -32.41 2.53
N TYR A 472 10.17 -31.74 1.46
CA TYR A 472 10.27 -30.29 1.41
C TYR A 472 8.96 -29.63 1.00
N ILE A 473 8.65 -28.52 1.63
CA ILE A 473 7.51 -27.67 1.30
C ILE A 473 7.90 -26.20 1.40
N ASP A 474 7.20 -25.37 0.64
CA ASP A 474 7.34 -23.92 0.70
C ASP A 474 6.14 -23.32 1.45
N VAL A 475 6.44 -22.43 2.41
CA VAL A 475 5.43 -21.74 3.23
C VAL A 475 5.39 -20.27 2.81
N MET A 476 4.19 -19.80 2.50
CA MET A 476 3.97 -18.42 2.12
C MET A 476 3.09 -17.70 3.15
N PRO A 477 3.61 -16.64 3.79
CA PRO A 477 2.82 -15.82 4.68
C PRO A 477 1.77 -15.03 3.88
N VAL A 478 0.54 -14.98 4.39
CA VAL A 478 -0.56 -14.19 3.81
C VAL A 478 -1.30 -13.43 4.91
N ASP A 479 -2.09 -12.44 4.51
CA ASP A 479 -2.90 -11.67 5.45
C ASP A 479 -3.94 -12.57 6.13
N LYS A 480 -4.18 -12.29 7.42
CA LYS A 480 -5.16 -13.03 8.21
C LYS A 480 -6.56 -12.94 7.61
N LYS A 481 -7.35 -14.01 7.78
CA LYS A 481 -8.77 -14.00 7.46
C LYS A 481 -9.60 -13.76 8.70
N LYS A 482 -10.74 -13.08 8.53
CA LYS A 482 -11.76 -12.93 9.59
C LYS A 482 -12.39 -14.26 9.98
N GLN A 483 -12.45 -15.20 9.03
CA GLN A 483 -13.00 -16.52 9.21
C GLN A 483 -12.18 -17.57 8.45
N TYR A 484 -11.88 -18.68 9.12
CA TYR A 484 -11.32 -19.89 8.55
C TYR A 484 -12.41 -20.96 8.47
N ILE A 485 -12.53 -21.59 7.31
CA ILE A 485 -13.47 -22.68 7.07
C ILE A 485 -12.68 -23.99 7.09
N GLY A 486 -13.06 -24.87 8.00
CA GLY A 486 -12.54 -26.23 8.12
C GLY A 486 -13.15 -27.17 7.07
N SER A 487 -12.40 -28.20 6.70
CA SER A 487 -12.85 -29.27 5.81
C SER A 487 -12.11 -30.58 6.10
N PHE A 488 -12.60 -31.68 5.57
CA PHE A 488 -11.92 -32.97 5.62
C PHE A 488 -11.19 -33.22 4.30
N GLN A 489 -9.85 -33.21 4.33
CA GLN A 489 -9.01 -33.44 3.14
C GLN A 489 -7.82 -34.31 3.51
N ASN A 490 -7.48 -35.26 2.62
CA ASN A 490 -6.28 -36.10 2.73
C ASN A 490 -6.12 -36.80 4.10
N GLY A 491 -7.24 -37.21 4.69
CA GLY A 491 -7.27 -37.90 5.98
C GLY A 491 -7.12 -37.01 7.21
N ILE A 492 -7.14 -35.68 7.06
CA ILE A 492 -7.09 -34.71 8.16
C ILE A 492 -8.39 -33.91 8.18
N PHE A 493 -8.99 -33.75 9.36
CA PHE A 493 -10.08 -32.81 9.60
C PHE A 493 -9.50 -31.48 10.08
N SER A 494 -9.70 -30.41 9.33
CA SER A 494 -9.33 -29.06 9.75
C SER A 494 -10.49 -28.36 10.46
N GLU A 495 -10.15 -27.55 11.45
CA GLU A 495 -11.09 -26.81 12.28
C GLU A 495 -11.53 -25.51 11.60
N SER A 496 -12.77 -25.09 11.86
CA SER A 496 -13.25 -23.75 11.52
C SER A 496 -12.98 -22.80 12.68
N LEU A 497 -12.62 -21.55 12.39
CA LEU A 497 -12.39 -20.54 13.42
C LEU A 497 -12.89 -19.19 12.94
N GLN A 498 -13.74 -18.56 13.76
CA GLN A 498 -14.22 -17.19 13.56
C GLN A 498 -13.46 -16.26 14.50
N ASN A 499 -13.14 -15.05 14.02
CA ASN A 499 -12.40 -14.03 14.77
C ASN A 499 -11.15 -14.60 15.47
N PRO A 500 -10.25 -15.25 14.70
CA PRO A 500 -9.07 -15.91 15.25
C PRO A 500 -8.22 -14.91 16.06
N PRO A 501 -7.82 -15.26 17.29
CA PRO A 501 -6.77 -14.53 17.99
C PRO A 501 -5.47 -14.74 17.20
N GLY A 502 -4.84 -13.65 16.78
CA GLY A 502 -3.66 -13.71 15.91
C GLY A 502 -3.64 -12.63 14.85
N SER A 503 -2.49 -12.46 14.23
CA SER A 503 -2.26 -11.43 13.21
C SER A 503 -2.07 -11.99 11.80
N LYS A 504 -1.94 -13.31 11.62
CA LYS A 504 -1.34 -13.87 10.40
C LYS A 504 -2.00 -15.16 9.91
N ALA A 505 -1.71 -15.49 8.65
CA ALA A 505 -2.11 -16.71 7.99
C ALA A 505 -1.01 -17.20 7.05
N PHE A 506 -1.15 -18.40 6.53
CA PHE A 506 -0.21 -18.93 5.54
C PHE A 506 -0.87 -19.85 4.50
N ARG A 507 -0.14 -20.05 3.41
CA ARG A 507 -0.39 -21.08 2.40
C ARG A 507 0.84 -21.98 2.30
N VAL A 508 0.62 -23.21 1.86
CA VAL A 508 1.67 -24.22 1.66
C VAL A 508 1.70 -24.65 0.19
N PHE A 509 2.90 -24.89 -0.32
CA PHE A 509 3.15 -25.26 -1.71
C PHE A 509 4.08 -26.46 -1.77
N SER A 510 3.89 -27.28 -2.81
CA SER A 510 4.75 -28.44 -3.06
C SER A 510 6.14 -28.02 -3.56
N VAL A 511 7.14 -28.83 -3.25
CA VAL A 511 8.47 -28.79 -3.87
C VAL A 511 8.60 -30.11 -4.63
N LEU A 512 8.82 -30.02 -5.95
CA LEU A 512 8.84 -31.17 -6.86
C LEU A 512 10.26 -31.49 -7.32
#